data_AF-A0A1S8ZRU6-F1
#
_entry.id   AF-A0A1S8ZRU6-F1
#
_cell.length_a   1.000
_cell.length_b   1.000
_cell.length_c   1.000
_cell.angle_alpha   90.00
_cell.angle_beta   90.00
_cell.angle_gamma   90.00
#
_symmetry.space_group_name_H-M   'P 1'
#
loop_
_entity.id
_entity.type
_entity.pdbx_description
1 polymer ?
#
loop_
_entity_poly.entity_id
_entity_poly.type
_entity_poly.pdbx_seq_one_letter_code
_entity_poly.pdbx_strand_id
1 'polypeptide(L)'
;MEDRKQQVIQKVISKAWEDIKFRKELLVNPVEAIEKLTGVKIVLPEGKELVVVDQTDRSKVYVNLPAEPEIENLELTEDQLEAIAGGEQMMWKNLTDSLFSTLKNCIRL
;
A
#
# COMPACT_ATOMS: atom_id res chain seq x y z
N MET A 1 -12.55 -16.94 5.38
CA MET A 1 -12.75 -15.62 4.73
C MET A 1 -11.43 -15.03 4.26
N GLU A 2 -10.37 -15.11 5.06
CA GLU A 2 -9.04 -14.62 4.68
C GLU A 2 -8.48 -15.32 3.42
N ASP A 3 -8.66 -16.65 3.32
CA ASP A 3 -8.25 -17.41 2.14
C ASP A 3 -8.89 -16.91 0.83
N ARG A 4 -10.15 -16.46 0.88
CA ARG A 4 -10.85 -15.92 -0.30
C ARG A 4 -10.27 -14.59 -0.75
N LYS A 5 -9.87 -13.72 0.19
CA LYS A 5 -9.20 -12.45 -0.15
C LYS A 5 -7.86 -12.72 -0.82
N GLN A 6 -7.10 -13.68 -0.28
CA GLN A 6 -5.81 -14.06 -0.87
C GLN A 6 -5.97 -14.59 -2.30
N GLN A 7 -6.99 -15.43 -2.55
CA GLN A 7 -7.30 -15.93 -3.89
C GLN A 7 -7.66 -14.81 -4.87
N VAL A 8 -8.41 -13.80 -4.42
CA VAL A 8 -8.74 -12.61 -5.23
C VAL A 8 -7.47 -11.87 -5.64
N ILE A 9 -6.58 -11.58 -4.69
CA ILE A 9 -5.31 -10.88 -4.96
C ILE A 9 -4.42 -11.69 -5.91
N GLN A 10 -4.26 -12.99 -5.68
CA GLN A 10 -3.49 -13.87 -6.56
C GLN A 10 -4.04 -13.85 -7.99
N LYS A 11 -5.36 -13.91 -8.16
CA LYS A 11 -5.99 -13.86 -9.48
C LYS A 11 -5.71 -12.53 -10.20
N VAL A 12 -5.78 -11.41 -9.49
CA VAL A 12 -5.48 -10.07 -10.05
C VAL A 12 -4.02 -9.99 -10.50
N ILE A 13 -3.08 -10.44 -9.67
CA ILE A 13 -1.64 -10.44 -9.99
C ILE A 13 -1.36 -11.31 -11.22
N SER A 14 -1.80 -12.57 -11.21
CA SER A 14 -1.57 -13.49 -12.34
C SER A 14 -2.15 -12.94 -13.64
N LYS A 15 -3.38 -12.39 -13.59
CA LYS A 15 -4.01 -11.81 -14.77
C LYS A 15 -3.26 -10.57 -15.28
N ALA A 16 -2.72 -9.73 -14.39
CA ALA A 16 -1.91 -8.57 -14.78
C ALA A 16 -0.59 -8.97 -15.45
N TRP A 17 -0.01 -10.12 -15.11
CA TRP A 17 1.19 -10.63 -15.78
C TRP A 17 0.89 -11.25 -17.15
N GLU A 18 -0.22 -11.98 -17.28
CA GLU A 18 -0.56 -12.72 -18.49
C GLU A 18 -1.26 -11.87 -19.56
N ASP A 19 -1.98 -10.82 -19.15
CA ASP A 19 -2.83 -10.01 -20.02
C ASP A 19 -2.47 -8.52 -19.95
N ILE A 20 -1.79 -8.05 -21.00
CA ILE A 20 -1.37 -6.65 -21.13
C ILE A 20 -2.56 -5.69 -21.16
N LYS A 21 -3.72 -6.09 -21.70
CA LYS A 21 -4.91 -5.22 -21.74
C LYS A 21 -5.46 -5.05 -20.32
N PHE A 22 -5.62 -6.16 -19.61
CA PHE A 22 -6.05 -6.11 -18.20
C PHE A 22 -5.07 -5.29 -17.35
N ARG A 23 -3.76 -5.47 -17.52
CA ARG A 23 -2.77 -4.65 -16.80
C ARG A 23 -2.96 -3.16 -17.04
N LYS A 24 -3.18 -2.74 -18.30
CA LYS A 24 -3.46 -1.33 -18.61
C LYS A 24 -4.75 -0.83 -17.96
N GLU A 25 -5.80 -1.64 -17.97
CA GLU A 25 -7.06 -1.31 -17.29
C GLU A 25 -6.88 -1.18 -15.78
N LEU A 26 -6.13 -2.10 -15.16
CA LEU A 26 -5.83 -2.09 -13.73
C LEU A 26 -5.07 -0.82 -13.30
N LEU A 27 -4.17 -0.31 -14.15
CA LEU A 27 -3.42 0.91 -13.85
C LEU A 27 -4.26 2.19 -13.97
N VAL A 28 -5.31 2.18 -14.80
CA VAL A 28 -6.16 3.35 -15.04
C VAL A 28 -7.37 3.36 -14.11
N ASN A 29 -8.05 2.22 -13.96
CA ASN A 29 -9.30 2.07 -13.20
C ASN A 29 -9.24 0.80 -12.31
N PRO A 30 -8.40 0.78 -11.27
CA PRO A 30 -8.10 -0.44 -10.53
C PRO A 30 -9.32 -1.07 -9.85
N VAL A 31 -10.21 -0.25 -9.25
CA VAL A 31 -11.44 -0.74 -8.62
C VAL A 31 -12.29 -1.48 -9.64
N GLU A 32 -12.64 -0.82 -10.75
CA GLU A 32 -13.50 -1.41 -11.79
C GLU A 32 -12.88 -2.67 -12.41
N ALA A 33 -11.57 -2.65 -12.67
CA ALA A 33 -10.85 -3.81 -13.22
C ALA A 33 -10.90 -5.02 -12.28
N ILE A 34 -10.66 -4.81 -10.98
CA ILE A 34 -10.71 -5.88 -9.97
C ILE A 34 -12.13 -6.42 -9.83
N GLU A 35 -13.13 -5.55 -9.75
CA GLU A 35 -14.53 -5.96 -9.62
C GLU A 35 -14.99 -6.76 -10.84
N LYS A 36 -14.69 -6.31 -12.06
CA LYS A 36 -14.99 -7.03 -13.31
C LYS A 36 -14.33 -8.40 -13.37
N LEU A 37 -13.07 -8.53 -12.96
CA LEU A 37 -12.32 -9.78 -13.03
C LEU A 37 -12.80 -10.80 -11.98
N THR A 38 -13.17 -10.33 -10.80
CA THR A 38 -13.33 -11.19 -9.61
C THR A 38 -14.77 -11.33 -9.15
N GLY A 39 -15.66 -10.41 -9.56
CA GLY A 39 -17.03 -10.29 -9.06
C GLY A 39 -17.12 -9.86 -7.60
N VAL A 40 -16.01 -9.47 -6.98
CA VAL A 40 -15.95 -9.03 -5.58
C VAL A 40 -15.95 -7.51 -5.54
N LYS A 41 -16.85 -6.93 -4.75
CA LYS A 41 -16.95 -5.48 -4.56
C LYS A 41 -15.78 -4.94 -3.73
N ILE A 42 -15.16 -3.85 -4.18
CA ILE A 42 -14.13 -3.11 -3.45
C ILE A 42 -14.79 -1.89 -2.81
N VAL A 43 -14.58 -1.71 -1.50
CA VAL A 43 -15.09 -0.57 -0.75
C VAL A 43 -13.89 0.22 -0.24
N LEU A 44 -13.73 1.44 -0.76
CA LEU A 44 -12.69 2.37 -0.32
C LEU A 44 -13.25 3.31 0.77
N PRO A 45 -12.40 3.80 1.68
CA PRO A 45 -12.77 4.89 2.56
C PRO A 45 -13.22 6.13 1.78
N GLU A 46 -14.07 6.95 2.40
CA GLU A 46 -14.60 8.17 1.78
C GLU A 46 -13.46 9.10 1.32
N GLY A 47 -13.60 9.64 0.11
CA GLY A 47 -12.62 10.56 -0.49
C GLY A 47 -11.27 9.92 -0.86
N LYS A 48 -11.10 8.60 -0.73
CA LYS A 48 -9.86 7.90 -1.11
C LYS A 48 -10.00 7.22 -2.46
N GLU A 49 -8.93 7.29 -3.24
CA GLU A 49 -8.75 6.53 -4.47
C GLU A 49 -7.77 5.37 -4.27
N LEU A 50 -7.94 4.32 -5.08
CA LEU A 50 -6.97 3.23 -5.16
C LEU A 50 -6.01 3.52 -6.31
N VAL A 51 -4.71 3.53 -6.03
CA VAL A 51 -3.67 3.72 -7.03
C VAL A 51 -2.86 2.43 -7.17
N VAL A 52 -2.64 1.99 -8.41
CA VAL A 52 -1.77 0.85 -8.74
C VAL A 52 -0.62 1.35 -9.60
N VAL A 53 0.61 1.02 -9.21
CA VAL A 53 1.83 1.40 -9.94
C VAL A 53 2.47 0.14 -10.52
N ASP A 54 2.76 0.17 -11.83
CA ASP A 54 3.48 -0.93 -12.49
C ASP A 54 4.97 -0.85 -12.18
N GLN A 55 5.47 -1.84 -11.44
CA GLN A 55 6.88 -1.95 -11.05
C GLN A 55 7.69 -2.90 -11.97
N THR A 56 7.24 -3.14 -13.21
CA THR A 56 7.92 -4.04 -14.15
C THR A 56 9.30 -3.52 -14.59
N ASP A 57 9.53 -2.21 -14.57
CA ASP A 57 10.80 -1.59 -14.96
C ASP A 57 11.92 -1.90 -13.95
N ARG A 58 12.74 -2.90 -14.29
CA ARG A 58 13.83 -3.41 -13.44
C ARG A 58 14.97 -2.41 -13.22
N SER A 59 15.01 -1.29 -13.94
CA SER A 59 15.99 -0.23 -13.71
C SER A 59 15.61 0.68 -12.54
N LYS A 60 14.39 0.55 -12.00
CA LYS A 60 13.85 1.38 -10.94
C LYS A 60 13.65 0.61 -9.65
N VAL A 61 13.83 1.31 -8.54
CA VAL A 61 13.47 0.84 -7.19
C VAL A 61 12.26 1.64 -6.75
N TYR A 62 11.21 0.95 -6.31
CA TYR A 62 9.96 1.58 -5.88
C TYR A 62 9.85 1.50 -4.36
N VAL A 63 9.47 2.62 -3.76
CA VAL A 63 9.32 2.78 -2.31
C VAL A 63 8.10 3.67 -2.08
N ASN A 64 7.20 3.25 -1.20
CA ASN A 64 6.05 4.07 -0.81
C ASN A 64 6.45 5.00 0.33
N LEU A 65 6.30 6.31 0.12
CA LEU A 65 6.42 7.31 1.17
C LEU A 65 5.11 7.37 1.96
N PRO A 66 5.09 7.08 3.27
CA PRO A 66 3.89 7.25 4.09
C PRO A 66 3.50 8.72 4.16
N ALA A 67 2.21 9.00 4.28
CA ALA A 67 1.72 10.33 4.64
C ALA A 67 2.16 10.67 6.07
N GLU A 68 2.35 11.96 6.34
CA GLU A 68 2.49 12.41 7.72
C GLU A 68 1.23 11.99 8.51
N PRO A 69 1.39 11.45 9.72
CA PRO A 69 0.23 11.18 10.57
C PRO A 69 -0.51 12.50 10.84
N GLU A 70 -1.82 12.52 10.65
CA GLU A 70 -2.65 13.67 11.02
C GLU A 70 -2.75 13.72 12.56
N ILE A 71 -1.84 14.45 13.21
CA ILE A 71 -1.81 14.60 14.67
C ILE A 71 -2.64 15.82 15.14
N GLU A 72 -2.93 16.77 14.23
CA GLU A 72 -3.42 18.12 14.59
C GLU A 72 -4.86 18.16 15.15
N ASN A 73 -5.66 17.10 15.03
CA ASN A 73 -7.05 17.05 15.52
C ASN A 73 -7.31 15.94 16.55
N LEU A 74 -6.28 15.30 17.08
CA LEU A 74 -6.43 14.40 18.22
C LEU A 74 -6.23 15.22 19.50
N GLU A 75 -7.28 15.36 20.32
CA GLU A 75 -7.08 15.62 21.75
C GLU A 75 -6.43 14.38 22.36
N LEU A 76 -5.10 14.33 22.23
CA LEU A 76 -4.31 13.25 22.76
C LEU A 76 -4.29 13.35 24.28
N THR A 77 -4.63 12.26 24.95
CA THR A 77 -4.39 12.16 26.39
C THR A 77 -2.88 12.19 26.67
N GLU A 78 -2.46 12.50 27.89
CA GLU A 78 -1.03 12.50 28.27
C GLU A 78 -0.35 11.17 27.92
N ASP A 79 -1.05 10.04 28.10
CA ASP A 79 -0.55 8.71 27.71
C ASP A 79 -0.35 8.56 26.19
N GLN A 80 -1.19 9.19 25.36
CA GLN A 80 -1.05 9.18 23.91
C GLN A 80 0.04 10.15 23.43
N LEU A 81 0.22 11.29 24.13
CA LEU A 81 1.35 12.19 23.92
C LEU A 81 2.68 11.51 24.28
N GLU A 82 2.73 10.77 25.39
CA GLU A 82 3.91 10.04 25.83
C GLU A 82 4.19 8.81 24.93
N ALA A 83 3.16 8.15 24.41
CA ALA A 83 3.31 7.11 23.39
C ALA A 83 3.77 7.66 22.03
N ILE A 84 3.46 8.91 21.69
CA ILE A 84 3.99 9.57 20.49
C ILE A 84 5.43 10.05 20.74
N ALA A 85 5.71 10.65 21.90
CA ALA A 85 7.04 11.13 22.27
C ALA A 85 8.06 9.99 22.52
N GLY A 86 7.61 8.85 23.06
CA GLY A 86 8.41 7.63 23.22
C GLY A 86 8.32 6.66 22.03
N GLY A 87 7.29 6.81 21.18
CA GLY A 87 6.97 5.92 20.06
C GLY A 87 7.26 6.48 18.68
N GLU A 88 7.74 7.72 18.54
CA GLU A 88 8.41 8.18 17.30
C GLU A 88 9.46 7.15 16.87
N GLN A 89 10.35 6.69 17.78
CA GLN A 89 11.35 5.68 17.44
C GLN A 89 10.75 4.34 16.99
N MET A 90 9.64 3.89 17.59
CA MET A 90 9.01 2.60 17.23
C MET A 90 8.19 2.69 15.94
N MET A 91 7.52 3.83 15.72
CA MET A 91 6.83 4.16 14.46
C MET A 91 7.84 4.28 13.32
N TRP A 92 8.91 5.06 13.49
CA TRP A 92 10.00 5.18 12.52
C TRP A 92 10.68 3.84 12.27
N LYS A 93 10.91 3.01 13.30
CA LYS A 93 11.43 1.65 13.11
C LYS A 93 10.49 0.79 12.26
N ASN A 94 9.21 0.75 12.58
CA ASN A 94 8.23 -0.03 11.82
C ASN A 94 8.07 0.45 10.37
N LEU A 95 8.02 1.77 10.15
CA LEU A 95 7.96 2.36 8.80
C LEU A 95 9.23 2.02 8.01
N THR A 96 10.40 2.18 8.63
CA THR A 96 11.66 1.90 7.94
C THR A 96 11.90 0.41 7.69
N ASP A 97 11.40 -0.48 8.55
CA ASP A 97 11.51 -1.95 8.39
C ASP A 97 10.49 -2.50 7.38
N SER A 98 9.30 -1.90 7.26
CA SER A 98 8.26 -2.36 6.33
C SER A 98 8.36 -1.69 4.96
N LEU A 99 8.22 -0.36 4.90
CA LEU A 99 8.10 0.40 3.66
C LEU A 99 9.45 0.70 3.00
N PHE A 100 10.51 0.84 3.79
CA PHE A 100 11.85 1.22 3.31
C PHE A 100 12.89 0.10 3.38
N SER A 101 12.48 -1.16 3.59
CA SER A 101 13.40 -2.30 3.60
C SER A 101 14.23 -2.40 2.32
N THR A 102 13.60 -2.20 1.15
CA THR A 102 14.30 -2.16 -0.14
C THR A 102 15.32 -1.03 -0.19
N LEU A 103 14.96 0.17 0.30
CA LEU A 103 15.87 1.32 0.31
C LEU A 103 17.06 1.09 1.25
N LYS A 104 16.85 0.46 2.41
CA LYS A 104 17.93 0.09 3.35
C LYS A 104 19.01 -0.75 2.67
N ASN A 105 18.62 -1.71 1.82
CA ASN A 105 19.56 -2.57 1.10
C ASN A 105 20.38 -1.82 0.02
N CYS A 106 19.94 -0.62 -0.39
CA CYS A 106 20.64 0.21 -1.37
C CYS A 106 21.68 1.14 -0.74
N ILE A 107 21.61 1.40 0.57
CA ILE A 107 22.52 2.33 1.26
C ILE A 107 23.86 1.64 1.51
N ARG A 108 24.95 2.33 1.16
CA ARG A 108 26.34 1.94 1.46
C ARG A 108 26.90 3.02 2.39
N LEU A 109 27.31 2.64 3.59
CA LEU A 109 28.00 3.48 4.57
C LEU A 109 29.44 3.03 4.73
#